data_AF-A0A8C5X3Y1-F1
#
_entry.id   AF-A0A8C5X3Y1-F1
#
_cell.length_a   1.000
_cell.length_b   1.000
_cell.length_c   1.000
_cell.angle_alpha   90.00
_cell.angle_beta   90.00
_cell.angle_gamma   90.00
#
_symmetry.space_group_name_H-M   'P 1'
#
loop_
_entity.id
_entity.type
_entity.pdbx_description
1 polymer ?
#
loop_
_entity_poly.entity_id
_entity_poly.type
_entity_poly.pdbx_seq_one_letter_code
_entity_poly.pdbx_strand_id
1 'polypeptide(L)'
;MDASLTRRGQTCWYKKEGIGLDAINDAFLLESSVYRLLRHYCGKQPYYLNLLELFLQTGYQTELGQTLDLITAPISQVDLSRFSEQRYKAIVKYKTAFYSFYLPVAAAMYMAGIDGQEEHENAKAILLEMGEFFQIQDDFLDCYGDPALTGKVGTDIQDNKCSWLVVECLRRVTPEQRRILEVKTWILTELRAEFLSRAEQNSSTELLNKDPEQSS
;
A
#
# COMPACT_ATOMS: atom_id res chain seq x y z
N MET A 1 -7.60 13.01 -1.32
CA MET A 1 -7.72 12.06 -0.21
C MET A 1 -6.58 12.29 0.77
N ASP A 2 -5.33 11.97 0.42
CA ASP A 2 -4.21 11.95 1.38
C ASP A 2 -3.39 13.26 1.48
N ALA A 3 -3.95 14.38 1.03
CA ALA A 3 -3.32 15.72 1.09
C ALA A 3 -1.82 15.84 0.65
N SER A 4 -1.29 14.88 -0.11
CA SER A 4 0.14 14.77 -0.42
C SER A 4 0.66 15.96 -1.24
N LEU A 5 1.89 16.40 -0.96
CA LEU A 5 2.50 17.56 -1.63
C LEU A 5 3.16 17.22 -2.97
N THR A 6 3.89 16.10 -3.00
CA THR A 6 4.73 15.68 -4.14
C THR A 6 4.48 14.22 -4.51
N ARG A 7 4.62 13.91 -5.81
CA ARG A 7 4.58 12.56 -6.36
C ARG A 7 5.56 12.47 -7.53
N ARG A 8 6.42 11.43 -7.55
CA ARG A 8 7.42 11.21 -8.61
C ARG A 8 8.36 12.41 -8.81
N GLY A 9 8.80 13.03 -7.72
CA GLY A 9 9.71 14.19 -7.75
C GLY A 9 9.08 15.49 -8.24
N GLN A 10 7.76 15.54 -8.41
CA GLN A 10 7.03 16.73 -8.87
C GLN A 10 5.85 17.05 -7.96
N THR A 11 5.31 18.27 -8.04
CA THR A 11 4.08 18.67 -7.37
C THR A 11 2.90 17.77 -7.78
N CYS A 12 2.09 17.34 -6.81
CA CYS A 12 0.88 16.57 -7.07
C CYS A 12 -0.06 17.30 -8.05
N TRP A 13 -0.79 16.55 -8.88
CA TRP A 13 -1.63 17.10 -9.94
C TRP A 13 -2.60 18.19 -9.46
N TYR A 14 -3.37 17.89 -8.40
CA TYR A 14 -4.34 18.82 -7.80
C TYR A 14 -3.72 20.09 -7.16
N LYS A 15 -2.40 20.10 -6.96
CA LYS A 15 -1.64 21.23 -6.40
C LYS A 15 -1.02 22.12 -7.47
N LYS A 16 -1.09 21.75 -8.76
CA LYS A 16 -0.63 22.61 -9.85
C LYS A 16 -1.57 23.81 -10.00
N GLU A 17 -0.98 24.96 -10.33
CA GLU A 17 -1.72 26.20 -10.58
C GLU A 17 -2.77 25.97 -11.69
N GLY A 18 -4.00 26.41 -11.45
CA GLY A 18 -5.12 26.27 -12.38
C GLY A 18 -5.81 24.90 -12.40
N ILE A 19 -5.35 23.89 -11.63
CA ILE A 19 -6.00 22.56 -11.58
C ILE A 19 -6.95 22.44 -10.39
N GLY A 20 -6.45 22.61 -9.16
CA GLY A 20 -7.27 22.49 -7.96
C GLY A 20 -8.07 21.19 -7.88
N LEU A 21 -9.36 21.27 -7.58
CA LEU A 21 -10.25 20.12 -7.45
C LEU A 21 -10.80 19.58 -8.78
N ASP A 22 -10.55 20.26 -9.90
CA ASP A 22 -10.87 19.72 -11.24
C ASP A 22 -10.11 18.42 -11.51
N ALA A 23 -8.98 18.21 -10.78
CA ALA A 23 -8.26 16.96 -10.68
C ALA A 23 -9.13 15.73 -10.38
N ILE A 24 -10.28 15.90 -9.72
CA ILE A 24 -11.24 14.81 -9.48
C ILE A 24 -11.83 14.34 -10.81
N ASN A 25 -12.29 15.27 -11.64
CA ASN A 25 -12.81 14.92 -12.97
C ASN A 25 -11.71 14.38 -13.88
N ASP A 26 -10.50 14.94 -13.80
CA ASP A 26 -9.35 14.42 -14.57
C ASP A 26 -9.05 12.95 -14.24
N ALA A 27 -9.21 12.53 -12.98
CA ALA A 27 -9.04 11.14 -12.59
C ALA A 27 -10.08 10.23 -13.28
N PHE A 28 -11.34 10.65 -13.38
CA PHE A 28 -12.36 9.90 -14.14
C PHE A 28 -12.06 9.84 -15.64
N LEU A 29 -11.46 10.90 -16.22
CA LEU A 29 -11.03 10.89 -17.61
C LEU A 29 -9.86 9.90 -17.83
N LEU A 30 -8.92 9.81 -16.89
CA LEU A 30 -7.85 8.82 -16.92
C LEU A 30 -8.41 7.39 -16.88
N GLU A 31 -9.34 7.11 -15.97
CA GLU A 31 -9.98 5.79 -15.89
C GLU A 31 -10.77 5.48 -17.16
N SER A 32 -11.60 6.43 -17.64
CA SER A 32 -12.36 6.27 -18.88
C SER A 32 -11.47 5.96 -20.09
N SER A 33 -10.25 6.50 -20.11
CA SER A 33 -9.30 6.25 -21.18
C SER A 33 -8.84 4.80 -21.24
N VAL A 34 -8.78 4.08 -20.10
CA VAL A 34 -8.48 2.65 -20.06
C VAL A 34 -9.50 1.86 -20.89
N TYR A 35 -10.80 2.07 -20.65
CA TYR A 35 -11.85 1.36 -21.38
C TYR A 35 -11.93 1.75 -22.85
N ARG A 36 -11.61 3.01 -23.20
CA ARG A 36 -11.49 3.44 -24.59
C ARG A 36 -10.36 2.70 -25.31
N LEU A 37 -9.21 2.54 -24.67
CA LEU A 37 -8.07 1.80 -25.22
C LEU A 37 -8.38 0.31 -25.34
N LEU A 38 -8.94 -0.31 -24.30
CA LEU A 38 -9.38 -1.72 -24.34
C LEU A 38 -10.36 -1.95 -25.49
N ARG A 39 -11.38 -1.11 -25.64
CA ARG A 39 -12.35 -1.23 -26.74
C ARG A 39 -11.71 -1.04 -28.10
N HIS A 40 -10.79 -0.07 -28.24
CA HIS A 40 -10.16 0.24 -29.52
C HIS A 40 -9.22 -0.87 -30.00
N TYR A 41 -8.33 -1.35 -29.12
CA TYR A 41 -7.28 -2.31 -29.49
C TYR A 41 -7.70 -3.76 -29.28
N CYS A 42 -8.50 -4.04 -28.25
CA CYS A 42 -8.87 -5.40 -27.88
C CYS A 42 -10.32 -5.74 -28.23
N GLY A 43 -11.16 -4.79 -28.69
CA GLY A 43 -12.60 -4.99 -28.84
C GLY A 43 -13.07 -6.11 -29.80
N LYS A 44 -12.17 -6.65 -30.62
CA LYS A 44 -12.44 -7.82 -31.51
C LYS A 44 -11.72 -9.09 -31.05
N GLN A 45 -10.94 -9.03 -29.97
CA GLN A 45 -10.17 -10.14 -29.45
C GLN A 45 -11.05 -11.05 -28.60
N PRO A 46 -10.80 -12.37 -28.58
CA PRO A 46 -11.60 -13.31 -27.80
C PRO A 46 -11.56 -13.02 -26.29
N TYR A 47 -10.46 -12.46 -25.80
CA TYR A 47 -10.26 -12.11 -24.39
C TYR A 47 -10.78 -10.71 -24.00
N TYR A 48 -11.45 -9.98 -24.90
CA TYR A 48 -11.91 -8.61 -24.62
C TYR A 48 -12.78 -8.52 -23.36
N LEU A 49 -13.75 -9.43 -23.24
CA LEU A 49 -14.67 -9.45 -22.11
C LEU A 49 -13.94 -9.78 -20.80
N ASN A 50 -13.03 -10.75 -20.84
CA ASN A 50 -12.19 -11.10 -19.69
C ASN A 50 -11.37 -9.89 -19.20
N LEU A 51 -10.75 -9.14 -20.11
CA LEU A 51 -10.03 -7.91 -19.75
C LEU A 51 -10.98 -6.86 -19.18
N LEU A 52 -12.13 -6.62 -19.82
CA LEU A 52 -13.08 -5.62 -19.34
C LEU A 52 -13.54 -5.94 -17.91
N GLU A 53 -13.93 -7.18 -17.64
CA GLU A 53 -14.36 -7.64 -16.31
C GLU A 53 -13.22 -7.59 -15.29
N LEU A 54 -12.01 -7.99 -15.68
CA LEU A 54 -10.83 -7.94 -14.82
C LEU A 54 -10.50 -6.50 -14.38
N PHE A 55 -10.52 -5.55 -15.31
CA PHE A 55 -10.24 -4.14 -15.00
C PHE A 55 -11.34 -3.54 -14.11
N LEU A 56 -12.63 -3.79 -14.41
CA LEU A 56 -13.74 -3.33 -13.59
C LEU A 56 -13.69 -3.91 -12.16
N GLN A 57 -13.50 -5.23 -12.06
CA GLN A 57 -13.42 -5.92 -10.77
C GLN A 57 -12.24 -5.40 -9.94
N THR A 58 -11.09 -5.18 -10.57
CA THR A 58 -9.90 -4.69 -9.87
C THR A 58 -10.05 -3.22 -9.46
N GLY A 59 -10.69 -2.39 -10.29
CA GLY A 59 -11.07 -1.02 -9.92
C GLY A 59 -11.93 -1.00 -8.66
N TYR A 60 -13.01 -1.79 -8.65
CA TYR A 60 -13.89 -1.92 -7.49
C TYR A 60 -13.16 -2.42 -6.23
N GLN A 61 -12.31 -3.44 -6.37
CA GLN A 61 -11.49 -3.95 -5.27
C GLN A 61 -10.57 -2.86 -4.70
N THR A 62 -9.95 -2.06 -5.55
CA THR A 62 -9.06 -0.97 -5.15
C THR A 62 -9.83 0.11 -4.39
N GLU A 63 -11.01 0.49 -4.87
CA GLU A 63 -11.89 1.47 -4.22
C GLU A 63 -12.40 0.99 -2.85
N LEU A 64 -12.74 -0.30 -2.73
CA LEU A 64 -13.07 -0.91 -1.44
C LEU A 64 -11.89 -0.86 -0.48
N GLY A 65 -10.68 -1.17 -0.96
CA GLY A 65 -9.46 -1.06 -0.17
C GLY A 65 -9.17 0.37 0.28
N GLN A 66 -9.34 1.35 -0.62
CA GLN A 66 -9.20 2.76 -0.31
C GLN A 66 -10.25 3.23 0.71
N THR A 67 -11.50 2.76 0.59
CA THR A 67 -12.55 3.03 1.57
C THR A 67 -12.15 2.47 2.93
N LEU A 68 -11.67 1.22 2.98
CA LEU A 68 -11.23 0.57 4.20
C LEU A 68 -10.08 1.32 4.88
N ASP A 69 -9.12 1.81 4.09
CA ASP A 69 -8.00 2.64 4.56
C ASP A 69 -8.52 3.92 5.25
N LEU A 70 -9.38 4.68 4.55
CA LEU A 70 -9.91 5.96 5.05
C LEU A 70 -10.78 5.82 6.30
N ILE A 71 -11.65 4.81 6.38
CA ILE A 71 -12.52 4.62 7.56
C ILE A 71 -11.76 4.06 8.77
N THR A 72 -10.63 3.39 8.53
CA THR A 72 -9.75 2.89 9.60
C THR A 72 -9.02 4.05 10.28
N ALA A 73 -8.67 5.07 9.50
CA ALA A 73 -7.82 6.20 9.91
C ALA A 73 -8.55 7.56 9.79
N PRO A 74 -9.63 7.82 10.54
CA PRO A 74 -10.28 9.13 10.48
C PRO A 74 -9.36 10.21 11.06
N ILE A 75 -9.15 11.30 10.32
CA ILE A 75 -8.26 12.42 10.71
C ILE A 75 -8.73 13.07 12.02
N SER A 76 -10.04 13.09 12.28
CA SER A 76 -10.64 13.75 13.45
C SER A 76 -10.54 12.94 14.74
N GLN A 77 -10.18 11.65 14.69
CA GLN A 77 -10.19 10.79 15.86
C GLN A 77 -9.11 9.71 15.78
N VAL A 78 -8.22 9.70 16.76
CA VAL A 78 -7.25 8.63 16.94
C VAL A 78 -7.94 7.46 17.63
N ASP A 79 -7.97 6.31 16.97
CA ASP A 79 -8.51 5.06 17.51
C ASP A 79 -7.59 3.89 17.15
N LEU A 80 -6.51 3.72 17.93
CA LEU A 80 -5.52 2.66 17.72
C LEU A 80 -6.10 1.25 17.91
N SER A 81 -7.32 1.10 18.47
CA SER A 81 -7.98 -0.20 18.59
C SER A 81 -8.35 -0.80 17.22
N ARG A 82 -8.46 0.04 16.19
CA ARG A 82 -8.73 -0.36 14.81
C ARG A 82 -7.49 -0.87 14.08
N PHE A 83 -6.29 -0.59 14.60
CA PHE A 83 -5.02 -0.90 13.95
C PHE A 83 -4.57 -2.31 14.33
N SER A 84 -5.22 -3.30 13.72
CA SER A 84 -4.88 -4.71 13.86
C SER A 84 -4.20 -5.25 12.60
N GLU A 85 -3.42 -6.32 12.77
CA GLU A 85 -2.80 -7.04 11.63
C GLU A 85 -3.86 -7.49 10.62
N GLN A 86 -5.00 -8.01 11.10
CA GLN A 86 -6.10 -8.42 10.22
C GLN A 86 -6.65 -7.24 9.41
N ARG A 87 -6.79 -6.06 10.04
CA ARG A 87 -7.27 -4.86 9.35
C ARG A 87 -6.26 -4.40 8.30
N TYR A 88 -4.98 -4.35 8.65
CA TYR A 88 -3.90 -4.00 7.74
C TYR A 88 -3.86 -4.93 6.52
N LYS A 89 -3.81 -6.25 6.74
CA LYS A 89 -3.82 -7.25 5.66
C LYS A 89 -5.01 -7.09 4.72
N ALA A 90 -6.19 -6.80 5.27
CA ALA A 90 -7.38 -6.52 4.45
C ALA A 90 -7.24 -5.24 3.62
N ILE A 91 -6.75 -4.14 4.22
CA ILE A 91 -6.50 -2.88 3.49
C ILE A 91 -5.53 -3.15 2.34
N VAL A 92 -4.37 -3.73 2.62
CA VAL A 92 -3.30 -3.94 1.64
C VAL A 92 -3.72 -4.87 0.50
N LYS A 93 -4.40 -5.98 0.84
CA LYS A 93 -4.91 -6.92 -0.16
C LYS A 93 -5.76 -6.22 -1.21
N TYR A 94 -6.70 -5.37 -0.78
CA TYR A 94 -7.64 -4.72 -1.68
C TYR A 94 -7.08 -3.44 -2.30
N LYS A 95 -6.45 -2.58 -1.50
CA LYS A 95 -5.94 -1.28 -1.94
C LYS A 95 -4.75 -1.40 -2.87
N THR A 96 -3.93 -2.44 -2.74
CA THR A 96 -2.62 -2.51 -3.43
C THR A 96 -2.44 -3.79 -4.23
N ALA A 97 -2.65 -4.95 -3.61
CA ALA A 97 -2.19 -6.21 -4.19
C ALA A 97 -2.90 -6.59 -5.51
N PHE A 98 -4.23 -6.40 -5.59
CA PHE A 98 -4.98 -6.74 -6.80
C PHE A 98 -4.53 -5.95 -8.04
N TYR A 99 -4.48 -4.61 -7.97
CA TYR A 99 -4.16 -3.81 -9.15
C TYR A 99 -2.67 -3.78 -9.47
N SER A 100 -1.80 -3.89 -8.45
CA SER A 100 -0.35 -3.79 -8.65
C SER A 100 0.28 -5.09 -9.11
N PHE A 101 -0.26 -6.24 -8.66
CA PHE A 101 0.35 -7.56 -8.93
C PHE A 101 -0.59 -8.49 -9.71
N TYR A 102 -1.83 -8.68 -9.25
CA TYR A 102 -2.73 -9.65 -9.91
C TYR A 102 -3.18 -9.19 -11.30
N LEU A 103 -3.69 -7.95 -11.42
CA LEU A 103 -4.20 -7.37 -12.67
C LEU A 103 -3.23 -7.48 -13.85
N PRO A 104 -1.97 -7.02 -13.77
CA PRO A 104 -1.06 -7.07 -14.93
C PRO A 104 -0.76 -8.51 -15.38
N VAL A 105 -0.63 -9.45 -14.44
CA VAL A 105 -0.36 -10.86 -14.76
C VAL A 105 -1.59 -11.55 -15.31
N ALA A 106 -2.76 -11.38 -14.67
CA ALA A 106 -4.01 -11.96 -15.12
C ALA A 106 -4.43 -11.41 -16.50
N ALA A 107 -4.18 -10.13 -16.77
CA ALA A 107 -4.40 -9.55 -18.10
C ALA A 107 -3.52 -10.23 -19.16
N ALA A 108 -2.23 -10.45 -18.86
CA ALA A 108 -1.33 -11.16 -19.76
C ALA A 108 -1.73 -12.63 -19.96
N MET A 109 -2.17 -13.32 -18.90
CA MET A 109 -2.68 -14.69 -18.97
C MET A 109 -3.87 -14.79 -19.94
N TYR A 110 -4.87 -13.93 -19.80
CA TYR A 110 -6.01 -13.88 -20.73
C TYR A 110 -5.58 -13.58 -22.16
N MET A 111 -4.63 -12.65 -22.35
CA MET A 111 -4.10 -12.33 -23.69
C MET A 111 -3.29 -13.48 -24.31
N ALA A 112 -2.71 -14.36 -23.49
CA ALA A 112 -2.02 -15.58 -23.90
C ALA A 112 -2.97 -16.78 -24.10
N GLY A 113 -4.28 -16.62 -23.88
CA GLY A 113 -5.28 -17.68 -24.00
C GLY A 113 -5.35 -18.62 -22.78
N ILE A 114 -4.81 -18.19 -21.63
CA ILE A 114 -4.94 -18.88 -20.36
C ILE A 114 -6.12 -18.24 -19.62
N ASP A 115 -7.27 -18.91 -19.60
CA ASP A 115 -8.50 -18.44 -18.96
C ASP A 115 -9.04 -19.42 -17.89
N GLY A 116 -8.28 -20.48 -17.60
CA GLY A 116 -8.63 -21.48 -16.61
C GLY A 116 -8.65 -20.92 -15.19
N GLN A 117 -9.70 -21.27 -14.44
CA GLN A 117 -9.90 -20.78 -13.07
C GLN A 117 -8.76 -21.21 -12.15
N GLU A 118 -8.27 -22.44 -12.29
CA GLU A 118 -7.22 -23.01 -11.43
C GLU A 118 -5.90 -22.25 -11.60
N GLU A 119 -5.49 -21.97 -12.83
CA GLU A 119 -4.29 -21.22 -13.16
C GLU A 119 -4.37 -19.80 -12.58
N HIS A 120 -5.52 -19.14 -12.69
CA HIS A 120 -5.74 -17.81 -12.14
C HIS A 120 -5.73 -17.80 -10.61
N GLU A 121 -6.33 -18.78 -9.93
CA GLU A 121 -6.26 -18.86 -8.46
C GLU A 121 -4.85 -19.15 -7.95
N ASN A 122 -4.10 -20.03 -8.62
CA ASN A 122 -2.71 -20.30 -8.29
C ASN A 122 -1.82 -19.06 -8.46
N ALA A 123 -1.99 -18.33 -9.56
CA ALA A 123 -1.29 -17.06 -9.77
C ALA A 123 -1.69 -16.02 -8.71
N LYS A 124 -2.98 -15.89 -8.41
CA LYS A 124 -3.50 -14.95 -7.42
C LYS A 124 -2.94 -15.22 -6.02
N ALA A 125 -2.83 -16.47 -5.59
CA ALA A 125 -2.27 -16.82 -4.29
C ALA A 125 -0.85 -16.27 -4.10
N ILE A 126 0.00 -16.37 -5.13
CA ILE A 126 1.37 -15.85 -5.09
C ILE A 126 1.38 -14.32 -5.17
N LEU A 127 0.63 -13.76 -6.11
CA LEU A 127 0.66 -12.33 -6.42
C LEU A 127 0.09 -11.47 -5.29
N LEU A 128 -0.87 -11.99 -4.52
CA LEU A 128 -1.39 -11.29 -3.36
C LEU A 128 -0.37 -11.20 -2.21
N GLU A 129 0.42 -12.25 -1.98
CA GLU A 129 1.52 -12.22 -0.98
C GLU A 129 2.63 -11.25 -1.40
N MET A 130 2.98 -11.21 -2.69
CA MET A 130 3.91 -10.22 -3.22
C MET A 130 3.39 -8.78 -3.03
N GLY A 131 2.08 -8.59 -3.25
CA GLY A 131 1.43 -7.30 -3.02
C GLY A 131 1.40 -6.88 -1.55
N GLU A 132 1.24 -7.84 -0.62
CA GLU A 132 1.36 -7.58 0.81
C GLU A 132 2.77 -7.08 1.16
N PHE A 133 3.80 -7.82 0.74
CA PHE A 133 5.18 -7.43 0.98
C PHE A 133 5.52 -6.06 0.36
N PHE A 134 5.03 -5.79 -0.85
CA PHE A 134 5.25 -4.51 -1.52
C PHE A 134 4.70 -3.33 -0.74
N GLN A 135 3.50 -3.45 -0.16
CA GLN A 135 2.95 -2.38 0.66
C GLN A 135 3.67 -2.24 1.99
N ILE A 136 4.11 -3.34 2.61
CA ILE A 136 4.98 -3.27 3.81
C ILE A 136 6.24 -2.46 3.51
N GLN A 137 6.84 -2.67 2.34
CA GLN A 137 7.99 -1.89 1.89
C GLN A 137 7.62 -0.41 1.65
N ASP A 138 6.50 -0.10 1.01
CA ASP A 138 6.04 1.28 0.80
C ASP A 138 5.81 2.01 2.14
N ASP A 139 5.17 1.38 3.11
CA ASP A 139 4.95 1.93 4.46
C ASP A 139 6.26 2.16 5.22
N PHE A 140 7.22 1.22 5.10
CA PHE A 140 8.55 1.39 5.68
C PHE A 140 9.29 2.58 5.04
N LEU A 141 9.27 2.68 3.71
CA LEU A 141 9.89 3.77 2.96
C LEU A 141 9.17 5.10 3.16
N ASP A 142 7.89 5.11 3.50
CA ASP A 142 7.16 6.33 3.86
C ASP A 142 7.75 6.97 5.12
N CYS A 143 8.10 6.16 6.12
CA CYS A 143 8.68 6.66 7.38
C CYS A 143 10.21 6.87 7.32
N TYR A 144 10.93 5.95 6.67
CA TYR A 144 12.41 5.91 6.73
C TYR A 144 13.11 6.19 5.40
N GLY A 145 12.39 6.19 4.29
CA GLY A 145 12.97 6.41 2.96
C GLY A 145 13.45 7.86 2.78
N ASP A 146 14.53 8.02 2.01
CA ASP A 146 14.98 9.34 1.58
C ASP A 146 14.00 9.93 0.55
N PRO A 147 13.36 11.08 0.81
CA PRO A 147 12.45 11.72 -0.15
C PRO A 147 13.07 11.98 -1.53
N ALA A 148 14.39 12.17 -1.61
CA ALA A 148 15.10 12.34 -2.88
C ALA A 148 15.09 11.05 -3.73
N LEU A 149 15.08 9.88 -3.07
CA LEU A 149 15.03 8.56 -3.73
C LEU A 149 13.59 8.09 -3.96
N THR A 150 12.71 8.27 -2.97
CA THR A 150 11.29 7.83 -3.07
C THR A 150 10.46 8.77 -3.95
N GLY A 151 10.92 10.02 -4.13
CA GLY A 151 10.23 11.06 -4.90
C GLY A 151 8.93 11.54 -4.25
N LYS A 152 8.69 11.21 -2.97
CA LYS A 152 7.56 11.67 -2.15
C LYS A 152 8.04 11.95 -0.71
N VAL A 153 7.40 12.92 -0.05
CA VAL A 153 7.51 13.07 1.41
C VAL A 153 6.49 12.12 2.04
N GLY A 154 6.92 11.33 3.02
CA GLY A 154 6.03 10.44 3.74
C GLY A 154 5.02 11.20 4.60
N THR A 155 3.78 10.71 4.62
CA THR A 155 2.65 11.32 5.30
C THR A 155 1.87 10.36 6.19
N ASP A 156 2.22 9.06 6.22
CA ASP A 156 1.42 8.04 6.90
C ASP A 156 1.17 8.36 8.39
N ILE A 157 2.19 8.89 9.07
CA ILE A 157 2.11 9.30 10.47
C ILE A 157 1.12 10.46 10.64
N GLN A 158 1.29 11.50 9.83
CA GLN A 158 0.51 12.74 9.88
C GLN A 158 -0.96 12.49 9.48
N ASP A 159 -1.18 11.54 8.58
CA ASP A 159 -2.48 11.12 8.08
C ASP A 159 -3.14 10.04 8.96
N ASN A 160 -2.52 9.69 10.10
CA ASN A 160 -3.00 8.68 11.04
C ASN A 160 -3.25 7.31 10.37
N LYS A 161 -2.44 6.94 9.37
CA LYS A 161 -2.64 5.71 8.60
C LYS A 161 -2.41 4.47 9.45
N CYS A 162 -3.19 3.44 9.17
CA CYS A 162 -2.96 2.09 9.70
C CYS A 162 -1.82 1.43 8.92
N SER A 163 -0.61 1.98 9.01
CA SER A 163 0.58 1.43 8.35
C SER A 163 1.11 0.18 9.06
N TRP A 164 1.91 -0.61 8.36
CA TRP A 164 2.59 -1.78 8.92
C TRP A 164 3.38 -1.43 10.18
N LEU A 165 4.07 -0.29 10.18
CA LEU A 165 4.90 0.16 11.31
C LEU A 165 4.08 0.37 12.58
N VAL A 166 2.91 1.00 12.51
CA VAL A 166 2.10 1.23 13.71
C VAL A 166 1.49 -0.06 14.22
N VAL A 167 1.06 -0.97 13.33
CA VAL A 167 0.57 -2.30 13.71
C VAL A 167 1.65 -3.10 14.43
N GLU A 168 2.87 -3.09 13.90
CA GLU A 168 3.99 -3.85 14.46
C GLU A 168 4.52 -3.24 15.77
N CYS A 169 4.42 -1.92 15.89
CA CYS A 169 4.69 -1.16 17.11
C CYS A 169 3.67 -1.53 18.21
N LEU A 170 2.37 -1.47 17.91
CA LEU A 170 1.30 -1.81 18.85
C LEU A 170 1.41 -3.22 19.43
N ARG A 171 2.04 -4.14 18.69
CA ARG A 171 2.30 -5.51 19.13
C ARG A 171 3.42 -5.65 20.18
N ARG A 172 4.28 -4.63 20.32
CA ARG A 172 5.50 -4.66 21.16
C ARG A 172 5.52 -3.63 22.28
N VAL A 173 4.72 -2.57 22.17
CA VAL A 173 4.74 -1.47 23.14
C VAL A 173 4.23 -1.90 24.51
N THR A 174 4.87 -1.35 25.54
CA THR A 174 4.36 -1.41 26.92
C THR A 174 3.10 -0.54 27.07
N PRO A 175 2.31 -0.72 28.15
CA PRO A 175 1.16 0.15 28.42
C PRO A 175 1.52 1.65 28.50
N GLU A 176 2.72 1.99 28.97
CA GLU A 176 3.19 3.38 29.04
C GLU A 176 3.46 3.94 27.63
N GLN A 177 4.20 3.19 26.81
CA GLN A 177 4.48 3.57 25.42
C GLN A 177 3.20 3.66 24.58
N ARG A 178 2.21 2.80 24.85
CA ARG A 178 0.90 2.88 24.22
C ARG A 178 0.18 4.19 24.55
N ARG A 179 0.20 4.65 25.81
CA ARG A 179 -0.37 5.96 26.16
C ARG A 179 0.33 7.10 25.43
N ILE A 180 1.65 7.01 25.24
CA ILE A 180 2.40 7.99 24.44
C ILE A 180 1.89 8.03 23.00
N LEU A 181 1.69 6.88 22.36
CA LEU A 181 1.13 6.78 21.00
C LEU A 181 -0.30 7.36 20.91
N GLU A 182 -1.14 7.11 21.92
CA GLU A 182 -2.54 7.56 21.96
C GLU A 182 -2.68 9.09 22.16
N VAL A 183 -1.82 9.68 22.98
CA VAL A 183 -1.84 11.13 23.28
C VAL A 183 -1.11 11.94 22.20
N LYS A 184 -0.10 11.34 21.58
CA LYS A 184 0.82 12.02 20.66
C LYS A 184 0.90 11.29 19.31
N THR A 185 -0.19 11.25 18.56
CA THR A 185 -0.15 10.73 17.17
C THR A 185 0.85 11.48 16.27
N TRP A 186 1.20 12.71 16.62
CA TRP A 186 2.22 13.52 15.95
C TRP A 186 3.67 13.17 16.32
N ILE A 187 3.89 12.23 17.25
CA ILE A 187 5.20 11.92 17.85
C ILE A 187 5.74 10.56 17.41
N LEU A 188 5.25 10.01 16.31
CA LEU A 188 6.04 9.01 15.59
C LEU A 188 7.36 9.61 15.05
N THR A 189 7.48 10.94 14.98
CA THR A 189 8.74 11.65 14.68
C THR A 189 9.80 11.50 15.79
N GLU A 190 9.43 11.45 17.08
CA GLU A 190 10.40 11.18 18.17
C GLU A 190 10.66 9.67 18.32
N LEU A 191 9.64 8.82 18.09
CA LEU A 191 9.80 7.36 18.05
C LEU A 191 10.67 6.89 16.88
N ARG A 192 10.82 7.68 15.80
CA ARG A 192 11.79 7.45 14.72
C ARG A 192 13.21 7.23 15.27
N ALA A 193 13.62 8.03 16.26
CA ALA A 193 14.94 7.90 16.88
C ALA A 193 15.02 6.67 17.79
N GLU A 194 13.95 6.35 18.51
CA GLU A 194 13.91 5.23 19.45
C GLU A 194 13.85 3.86 18.73
N PHE A 195 13.09 3.76 17.63
CA PHE A 195 13.03 2.55 16.79
C PHE A 195 14.33 2.28 16.04
N LEU A 196 14.97 3.30 15.45
CA LEU A 196 16.28 3.13 14.79
C LEU A 196 17.35 2.67 15.79
N SER A 197 17.37 3.26 16.99
CA SER A 197 18.32 2.86 18.04
C SER A 197 18.15 1.40 18.46
N ARG A 198 16.92 0.87 18.48
CA ARG A 198 16.64 -0.52 18.86
C ARG A 198 16.78 -1.50 17.70
N ALA A 199 16.45 -1.11 16.47
CA ALA A 199 16.66 -1.95 15.29
C ALA A 199 18.16 -2.20 15.07
N GLU A 200 19.00 -1.18 15.23
CA GLU A 200 20.46 -1.29 15.18
C GLU A 200 21.03 -2.13 16.35
N GLN A 201 20.45 -2.01 17.56
CA GLN A 201 20.83 -2.83 18.71
C GLN A 201 20.46 -4.32 18.54
N ASN A 202 19.30 -4.62 17.95
CA ASN A 202 18.84 -5.98 17.70
C ASN A 202 19.55 -6.64 16.51
N SER A 203 19.85 -5.90 15.43
CA SER A 203 20.63 -6.44 14.31
C SER A 203 22.10 -6.71 14.69
N SER A 204 22.67 -5.90 15.59
CA SER A 204 24.03 -6.12 16.11
C SER A 204 24.11 -7.34 17.03
N THR A 205 23.04 -7.67 17.75
CA THR A 205 23.00 -8.84 18.64
C THR A 205 22.68 -10.15 17.93
N GLU A 206 21.95 -10.14 16.81
CA GLU A 206 21.71 -11.35 16.01
C GLU A 206 22.90 -11.74 15.10
N LEU A 207 23.72 -10.79 14.67
CA LEU A 207 24.94 -11.07 13.88
C LEU A 207 26.14 -11.49 14.74
N LEU A 208 26.17 -11.15 16.04
CA LEU A 208 27.26 -11.52 16.96
C LEU A 208 27.03 -12.84 17.72
N ASN A 209 25.81 -13.41 17.69
CA ASN A 209 25.47 -14.64 18.43
C ASN A 209 25.30 -15.91 17.56
N LYS A 210 25.80 -15.89 16.31
CA LYS A 210 26.00 -17.14 15.55
C LYS A 210 27.42 -17.66 15.80
N ASP A 211 27.59 -18.42 16.88
CA ASP A 211 28.77 -19.25 17.10
C ASP A 211 28.95 -20.24 15.92
N PRO A 212 30.15 -20.32 15.28
CA PRO A 212 30.40 -21.24 14.16
C PRO A 212 30.65 -22.70 14.57
N GLU A 213 30.43 -23.11 15.81
CA GLU A 213 30.83 -24.43 16.31
C GLU A 213 29.67 -25.21 16.93
N GLN A 214 28.71 -25.65 16.12
CA GLN A 214 27.95 -26.91 16.37
C GLN A 214 27.54 -27.54 15.04
N SER A 215 28.53 -28.04 14.30
CA SER A 215 28.33 -29.11 13.33
C SER A 215 29.46 -30.13 13.50
N SER A 216 29.20 -31.11 14.35
CA SER A 216 29.86 -32.41 14.41
C SER A 216 28.79 -33.49 14.43
#